data_AF-A0A956LEA9-F1
#
_entry.id   AF-A0A956LEA9-F1
#
_cell.length_a   1.000
_cell.length_b   1.000
_cell.length_c   1.000
_cell.angle_alpha   90.00
_cell.angle_beta   90.00
_cell.angle_gamma   90.00
#
_symmetry.space_group_name_H-M   'P 1'
#
loop_
_entity.id
_entity.type
_entity.pdbx_description
1 polymer ?
#
loop_
_entity_poly.entity_id
_entity_poly.type
_entity_poly.pdbx_seq_one_letter_code
_entity_poly.pdbx_strand_id
1 'polypeptide(L)'
;EALDEAAALGLEYNPSCGAAEVGRFADLGCSTAFDALEPTSACPCKLFFGEQQRGEPCELLANGYDDCGRELECRADPEGIEPGETCQELCPYLKGGALCYDIPSQTSYGTCNYEQLLYCDTEETGTCRPLGLIGEPCPCAPWAFCDVESPFGPVCVGLRGEGESCAVGQGQGLFFGGDICGEDLYCSGNVGLVEPVCVSLPGEGESCRFEGCRGALFCNDVEVCVAPGMSGAPCEGDYQCAEGFFCDESIDPSAPSCAPLPGEGQPCASFDECAPGLVCNPFDDVCEPAEALVCFGG
;
A
#
# COMPACT_ATOMS: atom_id res chain seq x y z
N GLU A 1 -5.85 14.26 -26.14
CA GLU A 1 -4.91 15.29 -25.67
C GLU A 1 -3.58 14.71 -25.23
N ALA A 2 -3.43 14.02 -24.08
CA ALA A 2 -2.15 13.43 -23.68
C ALA A 2 -1.52 12.50 -24.75
N LEU A 3 -2.33 11.67 -25.43
CA LEU A 3 -1.88 10.86 -26.56
C LEU A 3 -1.38 11.69 -27.74
N ASP A 4 -2.04 12.81 -28.04
CA ASP A 4 -1.72 13.68 -29.16
C ASP A 4 -0.46 14.52 -28.86
N GLU A 5 -0.33 14.98 -27.61
CA GLU A 5 0.85 15.69 -27.09
C GLU A 5 2.08 14.77 -27.08
N ALA A 6 1.96 13.56 -26.52
CA ALA A 6 3.03 12.57 -26.52
C ALA A 6 3.44 12.19 -27.96
N ALA A 7 2.47 11.99 -28.86
CA ALA A 7 2.76 11.74 -30.27
C ALA A 7 3.45 12.93 -30.95
N ALA A 8 3.10 14.17 -30.61
CA ALA A 8 3.77 15.37 -31.11
C ALA A 8 5.23 15.49 -30.61
N LEU A 9 5.52 14.91 -29.44
CA LEU A 9 6.86 14.78 -28.86
C LEU A 9 7.62 13.55 -29.39
N GLY A 10 7.03 12.76 -30.29
CA GLY A 10 7.67 11.57 -30.86
C GLY A 10 7.68 10.35 -29.94
N LEU A 11 6.88 10.36 -28.88
CA LEU A 11 6.75 9.22 -27.97
C LEU A 11 5.77 8.19 -28.54
N GLU A 12 6.06 6.91 -28.31
CA GLU A 12 5.17 5.79 -28.65
C GLU A 12 4.34 5.40 -27.42
N TYR A 13 3.03 5.26 -27.62
CA TYR A 13 2.10 4.82 -26.58
C TYR A 13 2.17 3.31 -26.36
N ASN A 14 2.21 2.87 -25.09
CA ASN A 14 2.17 1.46 -24.71
C ASN A 14 0.72 1.02 -24.43
N PRO A 15 0.00 0.39 -25.38
CA PRO A 15 -1.41 0.04 -25.19
C PRO A 15 -1.61 -1.06 -24.14
N SER A 16 -0.65 -1.98 -23.97
CA SER A 16 -0.72 -3.00 -22.91
C SER A 16 -0.58 -2.38 -21.52
N CYS A 17 0.30 -1.39 -21.40
CA CYS A 17 0.46 -0.66 -20.16
C CYS A 17 -0.77 0.22 -19.89
N GLY A 18 -1.20 1.00 -20.87
CA GLY A 18 -2.41 1.80 -20.73
C GLY A 18 -3.63 0.97 -20.35
N ALA A 19 -3.79 -0.23 -20.88
CA ALA A 19 -4.87 -1.14 -20.47
C ALA A 19 -4.69 -1.71 -19.05
N ALA A 20 -3.45 -2.02 -18.64
CA ALA A 20 -3.14 -2.53 -17.30
C ALA A 20 -3.33 -1.44 -16.24
N GLU A 21 -2.84 -0.24 -16.50
CA GLU A 21 -3.03 0.95 -15.66
C GLU A 21 -4.52 1.28 -15.57
N VAL A 22 -5.24 1.37 -16.70
CA VAL A 22 -6.71 1.55 -16.70
C VAL A 22 -7.44 0.45 -15.92
N GLY A 23 -7.01 -0.81 -16.03
CA GLY A 23 -7.57 -1.92 -15.24
C GLY A 23 -7.29 -1.78 -13.74
N ARG A 24 -6.06 -1.42 -13.38
CA ARG A 24 -5.64 -1.21 -11.99
C ARG A 24 -6.32 0.02 -11.38
N PHE A 25 -6.52 1.08 -12.17
CA PHE A 25 -7.30 2.25 -11.78
C PHE A 25 -8.77 1.90 -11.57
N ALA A 26 -9.36 1.08 -12.45
CA ALA A 26 -10.73 0.59 -12.26
C ALA A 26 -10.87 -0.29 -11.01
N ASP A 27 -9.88 -1.14 -10.72
CA ASP A 27 -9.87 -2.01 -9.53
C ASP A 27 -9.65 -1.22 -8.23
N LEU A 28 -8.88 -0.12 -8.27
CA LEU A 28 -8.63 0.77 -7.14
C LEU A 28 -9.67 1.88 -6.98
N GLY A 29 -10.63 2.00 -7.91
CA GLY A 29 -11.58 3.11 -7.94
C GLY A 29 -10.93 4.47 -8.20
N CYS A 30 -9.69 4.51 -8.68
CA CYS A 30 -8.96 5.73 -8.99
C CYS A 30 -9.34 6.26 -10.37
N SER A 31 -9.35 7.59 -10.49
CA SER A 31 -9.98 8.29 -11.60
C SER A 31 -9.03 8.88 -12.64
N THR A 32 -7.80 9.18 -12.23
CA THR A 32 -6.71 9.57 -13.12
C THR A 32 -5.49 8.69 -12.92
N ALA A 33 -4.70 8.55 -13.99
CA ALA A 33 -3.41 7.90 -13.90
C ALA A 33 -2.43 8.65 -12.98
N PHE A 34 -2.64 9.94 -12.72
CA PHE A 34 -1.71 10.78 -11.95
C PHE A 34 -1.90 10.69 -10.43
N ASP A 35 -3.12 10.44 -9.95
CA ASP A 35 -3.37 10.31 -8.50
C ASP A 35 -2.99 8.93 -7.95
N ALA A 36 -2.99 7.90 -8.81
CA ALA A 36 -2.48 6.56 -8.50
C ALA A 36 -0.98 6.39 -8.79
N LEU A 37 -0.34 7.38 -9.44
CA LEU A 37 1.11 7.55 -9.47
C LEU A 37 1.61 8.11 -8.13
N GLU A 38 1.08 7.65 -7.00
CA GLU A 38 1.90 7.67 -5.80
C GLU A 38 3.18 6.89 -6.15
N PRO A 39 4.38 7.45 -5.93
CA PRO A 39 5.65 6.77 -6.17
C PRO A 39 5.84 5.51 -5.28
N THR A 40 4.83 5.17 -4.47
CA THR A 40 4.76 4.01 -3.58
C THR A 40 4.32 2.74 -4.31
N SER A 41 3.62 2.83 -5.46
CA SER A 41 3.19 1.67 -6.26
C SER A 41 4.32 1.13 -7.12
N ALA A 42 5.48 0.95 -6.50
CA ALA A 42 6.62 0.15 -6.93
C ALA A 42 7.08 0.31 -8.38
N CYS A 43 6.34 -0.18 -9.37
CA CYS A 43 6.60 -0.04 -10.80
C CYS A 43 5.32 0.25 -11.59
N PRO A 44 4.91 1.52 -11.75
CA PRO A 44 3.92 1.82 -12.78
C PRO A 44 4.54 1.46 -14.13
N CYS A 45 3.78 0.78 -14.98
CA CYS A 45 4.26 0.55 -16.32
C CYS A 45 4.32 1.92 -17.04
N LYS A 46 5.33 2.13 -17.88
CA LYS A 46 5.48 3.41 -18.57
C LYS A 46 4.50 3.50 -19.74
N LEU A 47 3.58 4.46 -19.65
CA LEU A 47 2.53 4.74 -20.65
C LEU A 47 3.10 5.20 -22.00
N PHE A 48 4.17 5.99 -21.99
CA PHE A 48 4.80 6.56 -23.16
C PHE A 48 6.31 6.35 -23.12
N PHE A 49 6.94 6.00 -24.23
CA PHE A 49 8.38 5.82 -24.30
C PHE A 49 8.93 6.42 -25.59
N GLY A 50 10.15 6.97 -25.52
CA GLY A 50 10.84 7.53 -26.68
C GLY A 50 11.81 6.53 -27.31
N GLU A 51 12.83 7.05 -27.98
CA GLU A 51 13.83 6.25 -28.72
C GLU A 51 15.16 6.09 -27.97
N GLN A 52 15.40 6.83 -26.87
CA GLN A 52 16.69 6.82 -26.19
C GLN A 52 16.96 5.46 -25.53
N GLN A 53 18.17 4.96 -25.70
CA GLN A 53 18.62 3.68 -25.15
C GLN A 53 19.27 3.85 -23.79
N ARG A 54 19.48 2.73 -23.10
CA ARG A 54 20.12 2.70 -21.79
C ARG A 54 21.48 3.43 -21.81
N GLY A 55 21.66 4.35 -20.86
CA GLY A 55 22.87 5.17 -20.73
C GLY A 55 22.99 6.33 -21.71
N GLU A 56 22.04 6.47 -22.65
CA GLU A 56 21.93 7.68 -23.46
C GLU A 56 21.32 8.81 -22.62
N PRO A 57 21.71 10.08 -22.88
CA PRO A 57 21.09 11.21 -22.23
C PRO A 57 19.60 11.27 -22.57
N CYS A 58 18.79 11.67 -21.60
CA CYS A 58 17.36 11.78 -21.71
C CYS A 58 16.87 13.15 -21.26
N GLU A 59 15.64 13.48 -21.62
CA GLU A 59 14.95 14.71 -21.27
C GLU A 59 13.64 14.36 -20.56
N LEU A 60 13.47 14.84 -19.32
CA LEU A 60 12.16 14.92 -18.69
C LEU A 60 11.33 15.98 -19.41
N LEU A 61 10.29 15.52 -20.11
CA LEU A 61 9.35 16.33 -20.85
C LEU A 61 8.31 16.92 -19.89
N ALA A 62 7.58 17.94 -20.37
CA ALA A 62 6.44 18.48 -19.62
C ALA A 62 5.46 17.36 -19.24
N ASN A 63 4.88 17.43 -18.04
CA ASN A 63 3.98 16.42 -17.46
C ASN A 63 4.65 15.12 -16.99
N GLY A 64 5.97 15.09 -16.82
CA GLY A 64 6.67 13.95 -16.18
C GLY A 64 6.91 12.74 -17.10
N TYR A 65 6.68 12.90 -18.42
CA TYR A 65 7.12 11.92 -19.40
C TYR A 65 8.62 12.02 -19.64
N ASP A 66 9.20 10.99 -20.26
CA ASP A 66 10.59 11.03 -20.68
C ASP A 66 10.80 10.30 -22.00
N ASP A 67 11.85 10.68 -22.72
CA ASP A 67 12.20 10.17 -24.05
C ASP A 67 12.97 8.84 -24.04
N CYS A 68 13.10 8.19 -22.88
CA CYS A 68 13.68 6.86 -22.79
C CYS A 68 12.80 5.78 -23.41
N GLY A 69 13.47 4.79 -24.00
CA GLY A 69 12.88 3.62 -24.63
C GLY A 69 12.05 2.75 -23.68
N ARG A 70 11.49 1.68 -24.25
CA ARG A 70 10.68 0.72 -23.49
C ARG A 70 11.48 0.18 -22.30
N GLU A 71 10.81 0.07 -21.15
CA GLU A 71 11.39 -0.41 -19.89
C GLU A 71 12.54 0.47 -19.37
N LEU A 72 12.63 1.73 -19.81
CA LEU A 72 13.60 2.70 -19.32
C LEU A 72 12.93 3.97 -18.77
N GLU A 73 13.51 4.58 -17.76
CA GLU A 73 13.10 5.86 -17.17
C GLU A 73 14.26 6.85 -17.16
N CYS A 74 13.92 8.13 -17.29
CA CYS A 74 14.90 9.19 -17.20
C CYS A 74 15.17 9.52 -15.74
N ARG A 75 16.36 9.16 -15.24
CA ARG A 75 16.71 9.31 -13.82
C ARG A 75 17.80 10.37 -13.66
N ALA A 76 17.52 11.35 -12.81
CA ALA A 76 18.53 12.29 -12.35
C ALA A 76 19.61 11.57 -11.53
N ASP A 77 20.88 11.91 -11.77
CA ASP A 77 21.98 11.46 -10.92
C ASP A 77 21.75 12.01 -9.50
N PRO A 78 21.66 11.15 -8.47
CA PRO A 78 21.45 11.59 -7.09
C PRO A 78 22.56 12.52 -6.58
N GLU A 79 23.75 12.51 -7.18
CA GLU A 79 24.84 13.40 -6.80
C GLU A 79 24.69 14.83 -7.36
N GLY A 80 23.76 15.08 -8.29
CA GLY A 80 23.32 16.42 -8.69
C GLY A 80 24.41 17.34 -9.27
N ILE A 81 25.55 16.79 -9.73
CA ILE A 81 26.73 17.61 -10.05
C ILE A 81 26.84 18.01 -11.53
N GLU A 82 26.24 17.30 -12.51
CA GLU A 82 26.21 17.78 -13.91
C GLU A 82 24.90 17.40 -14.67
N PRO A 83 24.47 18.23 -15.66
CA PRO A 83 23.26 18.01 -16.44
C PRO A 83 23.46 16.88 -17.44
N GLY A 84 22.84 15.75 -17.16
CA GLY A 84 22.74 14.61 -18.04
C GLY A 84 21.98 13.52 -17.34
N GLU A 85 20.66 13.66 -17.29
CA GLU A 85 19.79 12.52 -16.97
C GLU A 85 20.08 11.46 -18.03
N THR A 86 20.27 10.20 -17.63
CA THR A 86 20.45 9.10 -18.59
C THR A 86 19.33 8.11 -18.43
N CYS A 87 18.98 7.44 -19.53
CA CYS A 87 17.98 6.39 -19.47
C CYS A 87 18.49 5.20 -18.66
N GLN A 88 17.80 4.90 -17.58
CA GLN A 88 18.04 3.74 -16.72
C GLN A 88 16.85 2.79 -16.82
N GLU A 89 16.98 1.55 -16.32
CA GLU A 89 15.82 0.63 -16.33
C GLU A 89 14.69 1.22 -15.49
N LEU A 90 13.52 1.40 -16.12
CA LEU A 90 12.28 1.76 -15.47
C LEU A 90 12.03 0.65 -14.47
N CYS A 91 12.17 1.03 -13.21
CA CYS A 91 11.76 0.22 -12.11
C CYS A 91 12.58 -1.07 -11.90
N PRO A 92 13.69 -1.00 -11.15
CA PRO A 92 14.51 -2.16 -10.83
C PRO A 92 13.86 -3.01 -9.73
N TYR A 93 12.56 -3.35 -9.85
CA TYR A 93 12.00 -4.42 -9.03
C TYR A 93 12.55 -5.72 -9.57
N LEU A 94 13.66 -6.05 -8.95
CA LEU A 94 14.50 -7.17 -9.26
C LEU A 94 13.67 -8.44 -9.12
N LYS A 95 13.59 -9.17 -10.24
CA LYS A 95 13.03 -10.52 -10.28
C LYS A 95 13.83 -11.42 -9.35
N GLY A 96 13.24 -12.56 -8.98
CA GLY A 96 13.94 -13.58 -8.22
C GLY A 96 15.32 -13.91 -8.83
N GLY A 97 16.38 -13.80 -8.04
CA GLY A 97 17.77 -14.01 -8.41
C GLY A 97 18.52 -12.78 -8.94
N ALA A 98 17.86 -11.64 -9.16
CA ALA A 98 18.53 -10.43 -9.59
C ALA A 98 19.21 -9.71 -8.40
N LEU A 99 20.33 -9.03 -8.64
CA LEU A 99 21.14 -8.38 -7.60
C LEU A 99 20.44 -7.14 -7.05
N CYS A 100 20.11 -7.14 -5.75
CA CYS A 100 19.56 -5.97 -5.04
C CYS A 100 20.59 -5.02 -4.47
N TYR A 101 21.86 -5.33 -4.69
CA TYR A 101 22.99 -4.41 -4.58
C TYR A 101 23.69 -4.30 -5.92
N ASP A 102 23.73 -3.10 -6.50
CA ASP A 102 24.51 -2.89 -7.71
C ASP A 102 25.85 -2.17 -7.45
N ILE A 103 26.07 -1.54 -6.29
CA ILE A 103 27.32 -0.78 -6.04
C ILE A 103 27.74 -0.79 -4.54
N PRO A 104 29.03 -1.04 -4.20
CA PRO A 104 29.56 -1.02 -2.83
C PRO A 104 29.42 0.30 -2.04
N SER A 105 28.88 1.36 -2.64
CA SER A 105 28.79 2.71 -2.05
C SER A 105 27.37 3.27 -1.96
N GLN A 106 26.35 2.57 -2.47
CA GLN A 106 24.96 3.04 -2.33
C GLN A 106 24.35 2.57 -1.00
N THR A 107 23.78 3.52 -0.25
CA THR A 107 22.94 3.26 0.92
C THR A 107 21.48 3.01 0.57
N SER A 108 21.10 3.12 -0.72
CA SER A 108 19.75 2.84 -1.22
C SER A 108 19.65 1.39 -1.69
N TYR A 109 18.72 0.65 -1.09
CA TYR A 109 18.42 -0.74 -1.44
C TYR A 109 17.56 -0.76 -2.71
N GLY A 110 17.88 -1.64 -3.68
CA GLY A 110 16.93 -1.98 -4.73
C GLY A 110 15.73 -2.68 -4.10
N THR A 111 14.51 -2.21 -4.37
CA THR A 111 13.30 -2.80 -3.80
C THR A 111 12.94 -4.07 -4.57
N CYS A 112 12.95 -5.23 -3.92
CA CYS A 112 12.49 -6.48 -4.55
C CYS A 112 10.96 -6.47 -4.72
N ASN A 113 10.42 -7.19 -5.71
CA ASN A 113 8.98 -7.22 -5.97
C ASN A 113 8.19 -7.89 -4.83
N TYR A 114 7.58 -7.08 -3.96
CA TYR A 114 6.82 -7.56 -2.81
C TYR A 114 5.49 -8.22 -3.19
N GLU A 115 4.86 -7.84 -4.31
CA GLU A 115 3.67 -8.54 -4.83
C GLU A 115 4.01 -9.98 -5.26
N GLN A 116 5.25 -10.21 -5.70
CA GLN A 116 5.81 -11.54 -5.94
C GLN A 116 6.42 -12.18 -4.69
N LEU A 117 6.19 -11.58 -3.52
CA LEU A 117 6.75 -12.01 -2.23
C LEU A 117 8.27 -12.10 -2.29
N LEU A 118 8.96 -11.13 -2.89
CA LEU A 118 10.43 -11.11 -2.92
C LEU A 118 10.99 -10.14 -1.87
N TYR A 119 12.11 -10.52 -1.27
CA TYR A 119 12.90 -9.67 -0.37
C TYR A 119 14.37 -9.62 -0.81
N CYS A 120 15.07 -8.55 -0.43
CA CYS A 120 16.50 -8.42 -0.70
C CYS A 120 17.28 -9.18 0.37
N ASP A 121 17.94 -10.29 -0.02
CA ASP A 121 18.84 -11.04 0.85
C ASP A 121 20.18 -10.34 0.95
N THR A 122 20.29 -9.42 1.91
CA THR A 122 21.45 -8.56 2.07
C THR A 122 22.65 -9.25 2.71
N GLU A 123 22.43 -10.36 3.42
CA GLU A 123 23.46 -11.01 4.23
C GLU A 123 24.19 -12.11 3.48
N GLU A 124 23.51 -12.88 2.63
CA GLU A 124 24.10 -14.07 1.99
C GLU A 124 24.42 -13.84 0.51
N THR A 125 23.45 -13.34 -0.27
CA THR A 125 23.55 -13.35 -1.73
C THR A 125 23.57 -11.97 -2.39
N GLY A 126 23.06 -10.94 -1.72
CA GLY A 126 22.82 -9.63 -2.33
C GLY A 126 21.80 -9.68 -3.47
N THR A 127 20.89 -10.68 -3.48
CA THR A 127 19.90 -10.88 -4.55
C THR A 127 18.48 -10.89 -4.01
N CYS A 128 17.50 -10.62 -4.88
CA CYS A 128 16.10 -10.79 -4.54
C CYS A 128 15.72 -12.26 -4.47
N ARG A 129 15.20 -12.69 -3.34
CA ARG A 129 14.78 -14.08 -3.10
C ARG A 129 13.30 -14.10 -2.71
N PRO A 130 12.58 -15.19 -3.03
CA PRO A 130 11.24 -15.38 -2.51
C PRO A 130 11.29 -15.44 -0.99
N LEU A 131 10.31 -14.80 -0.35
CA LEU A 131 9.98 -14.96 1.04
C LEU A 131 9.63 -16.42 1.30
N GLY A 132 10.11 -16.95 2.42
CA GLY A 132 9.88 -18.32 2.84
C GLY A 132 8.40 -18.59 3.12
N LEU A 133 7.93 -19.71 2.62
CA LEU A 133 6.66 -20.32 3.03
C LEU A 133 6.83 -21.07 4.36
N ILE A 134 5.72 -21.53 4.95
CA ILE A 134 5.75 -22.31 6.20
C ILE A 134 6.69 -23.54 6.03
N GLY A 135 7.69 -23.63 6.92
CA GLY A 135 8.74 -24.64 6.93
C GLY A 135 10.02 -24.25 6.19
N GLU A 136 10.04 -23.13 5.48
CA GLU A 136 11.22 -22.61 4.76
C GLU A 136 12.00 -21.61 5.62
N PRO A 137 13.28 -21.31 5.28
CA PRO A 137 14.07 -20.30 5.99
C PRO A 137 13.46 -18.90 5.90
N CYS A 138 13.69 -18.08 6.94
CA CYS A 138 13.27 -16.67 6.98
C CYS A 138 14.00 -15.80 5.94
N PRO A 139 13.45 -14.62 5.59
CA PRO A 139 12.19 -13.97 6.03
C PRO A 139 10.93 -14.53 5.35
N CYS A 140 9.78 -14.32 5.98
CA CYS A 140 8.55 -15.08 5.70
C CYS A 140 7.51 -14.28 4.91
N ALA A 141 6.64 -15.01 4.21
CA ALA A 141 5.45 -14.43 3.58
C ALA A 141 4.54 -13.75 4.64
N PRO A 142 3.67 -12.79 4.26
CA PRO A 142 2.86 -12.00 5.21
C PRO A 142 1.98 -12.79 6.18
N TRP A 143 1.63 -14.03 5.83
CA TRP A 143 0.84 -14.96 6.65
C TRP A 143 1.68 -15.94 7.47
N ALA A 144 2.99 -15.71 7.58
CA ALA A 144 3.92 -16.54 8.33
C ALA A 144 4.86 -15.67 9.16
N PHE A 145 5.32 -16.22 10.27
CA PHE A 145 6.25 -15.56 11.19
C PHE A 145 7.60 -16.26 11.21
N CYS A 146 8.68 -15.50 11.40
CA CYS A 146 10.02 -16.04 11.50
C CYS A 146 10.32 -16.55 12.92
N ASP A 147 10.25 -17.87 13.14
CA ASP A 147 10.70 -18.50 14.37
C ASP A 147 12.23 -18.58 14.38
N VAL A 148 12.85 -17.57 15.00
CA VAL A 148 14.32 -17.46 15.17
C VAL A 148 14.89 -18.42 16.21
N GLU A 149 14.05 -19.07 17.03
CA GLU A 149 14.48 -19.96 18.12
C GLU A 149 14.49 -21.45 17.73
N SER A 150 14.09 -21.76 16.50
CA SER A 150 14.11 -23.13 15.98
C SER A 150 15.53 -23.75 16.06
N PRO A 151 15.65 -25.02 16.52
CA PRO A 151 16.95 -25.69 16.67
C PRO A 151 17.65 -25.96 15.34
N PHE A 152 16.96 -25.78 14.22
CA PHE A 152 17.48 -25.96 12.86
C PHE A 152 17.78 -24.62 12.16
N GLY A 153 17.72 -23.51 12.90
CA GLY A 153 17.86 -22.15 12.38
C GLY A 153 16.50 -21.46 12.16
N PRO A 154 16.50 -20.15 11.83
CA PRO A 154 15.28 -19.37 11.64
C PRO A 154 14.41 -19.94 10.52
N VAL A 155 13.17 -20.32 10.85
CA VAL A 155 12.22 -20.89 9.89
C VAL A 155 10.86 -20.21 9.98
N CYS A 156 10.17 -20.15 8.86
CA CYS A 156 8.83 -19.62 8.78
C CYS A 156 7.83 -20.61 9.36
N VAL A 157 7.02 -20.14 10.30
CA VAL A 157 5.94 -20.90 10.91
C VAL A 157 4.62 -20.21 10.62
N GLY A 158 3.54 -20.99 10.55
CA GLY A 158 2.20 -20.42 10.40
C GLY A 158 1.82 -19.58 11.61
N LEU A 159 0.86 -18.66 11.40
CA LEU A 159 0.23 -17.94 12.51
C LEU A 159 -0.36 -18.93 13.52
N ARG A 160 -0.25 -18.57 14.79
CA ARG A 160 -0.65 -19.41 15.92
C ARG A 160 -2.16 -19.37 16.11
N GLY A 161 -2.74 -20.54 16.35
CA GLY A 161 -4.16 -20.71 16.64
C GLY A 161 -4.51 -20.36 18.10
N GLU A 162 -5.80 -20.28 18.40
CA GLU A 162 -6.29 -20.02 19.75
C GLU A 162 -5.76 -21.07 20.76
N GLY A 163 -5.26 -20.60 21.90
CA GLY A 163 -4.66 -21.40 22.96
C GLY A 163 -3.20 -21.81 22.71
N GLU A 164 -2.64 -21.55 21.53
CA GLU A 164 -1.21 -21.78 21.28
C GLU A 164 -0.35 -20.69 21.91
N SER A 165 0.84 -21.06 22.36
CA SER A 165 1.82 -20.10 22.89
C SER A 165 2.22 -19.11 21.81
N CYS A 166 2.18 -17.82 22.16
CA CYS A 166 2.70 -16.73 21.36
C CYS A 166 3.90 -16.09 22.05
N ALA A 167 4.62 -15.22 21.36
CA ALA A 167 5.69 -14.43 21.95
C ALA A 167 5.35 -12.96 21.77
N VAL A 168 5.19 -12.24 22.87
CA VAL A 168 5.13 -10.77 22.84
C VAL A 168 6.56 -10.30 22.55
N GLY A 169 6.85 -9.97 21.30
CA GLY A 169 8.19 -9.56 20.90
C GLY A 169 8.65 -8.37 21.73
N GLN A 170 9.74 -8.51 22.51
CA GLN A 170 10.41 -7.37 23.16
C GLN A 170 11.25 -6.54 22.17
N GLY A 171 10.93 -6.60 20.88
CA GLY A 171 11.71 -5.98 19.82
C GLY A 171 11.66 -4.46 19.90
N GLN A 172 12.76 -3.83 20.31
CA GLN A 172 12.97 -2.37 20.23
C GLN A 172 13.19 -1.89 18.77
N GLY A 173 12.65 -2.58 17.77
CA GLY A 173 12.82 -2.30 16.35
C GLY A 173 11.52 -1.77 15.74
N LEU A 174 11.62 -0.69 14.97
CA LEU A 174 10.56 0.16 14.43
C LEU A 174 9.61 -0.49 13.40
N PHE A 175 9.49 -1.82 13.35
CA PHE A 175 8.49 -2.51 12.55
C PHE A 175 7.53 -3.21 13.51
N PHE A 176 6.29 -2.71 13.53
CA PHE A 176 5.18 -3.12 14.38
C PHE A 176 5.28 -4.59 14.81
N GLY A 177 5.54 -4.83 16.10
CA GLY A 177 5.53 -6.15 16.70
C GLY A 177 4.10 -6.69 16.72
N GLY A 178 3.61 -7.10 15.55
CA GLY A 178 2.32 -7.77 15.41
C GLY A 178 2.32 -9.06 16.20
N ASP A 179 1.21 -9.34 16.86
CA ASP A 179 1.00 -10.61 17.53
C ASP A 179 1.11 -11.75 16.51
N ILE A 180 1.81 -12.83 16.88
CA ILE A 180 2.03 -14.01 16.01
C ILE A 180 0.74 -14.84 15.87
N CYS A 181 -0.39 -14.30 16.32
CA CYS A 181 -1.66 -14.99 16.35
C CYS A 181 -2.38 -14.84 15.01
N GLY A 182 -3.26 -15.79 14.69
CA GLY A 182 -4.11 -15.73 13.50
C GLY A 182 -5.02 -14.50 13.47
N GLU A 183 -5.72 -14.32 12.35
CA GLU A 183 -6.81 -13.34 12.24
C GLU A 183 -7.79 -13.52 13.41
N ASP A 184 -8.29 -12.40 13.94
CA ASP A 184 -9.19 -12.36 15.11
C ASP A 184 -8.60 -12.85 16.44
N LEU A 185 -7.30 -13.06 16.53
CA LEU A 185 -6.61 -13.44 17.76
C LEU A 185 -5.57 -12.38 18.14
N TYR A 186 -5.33 -12.24 19.44
CA TYR A 186 -4.24 -11.43 19.96
C TYR A 186 -3.40 -12.22 20.95
N CYS A 187 -2.16 -11.81 21.15
CA CYS A 187 -1.29 -12.46 22.11
C CYS A 187 -1.61 -11.93 23.50
N SER A 188 -2.23 -12.76 24.35
CA SER A 188 -2.55 -12.35 25.72
C SER A 188 -1.26 -11.95 26.43
N GLY A 189 -1.07 -10.64 26.64
CA GLY A 189 0.13 -10.11 27.25
C GLY A 189 0.41 -10.76 28.60
N ASN A 190 1.68 -10.81 29.00
CA ASN A 190 2.10 -11.43 30.27
C ASN A 190 1.48 -10.72 31.50
N VAL A 191 0.28 -11.12 31.91
CA VAL A 191 -0.28 -10.77 33.23
C VAL A 191 0.24 -11.80 34.24
N GLY A 192 1.55 -11.85 34.47
CA GLY A 192 2.20 -12.70 35.48
C GLY A 192 3.23 -13.70 34.94
N LEU A 193 3.29 -14.89 35.58
CA LEU A 193 4.21 -16.02 35.25
C LEU A 193 3.60 -17.03 34.26
N VAL A 194 2.47 -16.70 33.63
CA VAL A 194 1.82 -17.58 32.65
C VAL A 194 2.38 -17.25 31.29
N GLU A 195 2.77 -18.27 30.52
CA GLU A 195 3.22 -18.08 29.13
C GLU A 195 2.10 -17.43 28.31
N PRO A 196 2.41 -16.43 27.49
CA PRO A 196 1.40 -15.75 26.70
C PRO A 196 0.87 -16.71 25.63
N VAL A 197 -0.45 -16.71 25.45
CA VAL A 197 -1.15 -17.55 24.49
C VAL A 197 -2.04 -16.70 23.59
N CYS A 198 -2.25 -17.16 22.36
CA CYS A 198 -3.20 -16.55 21.46
C CYS A 198 -4.61 -16.74 22.01
N VAL A 199 -5.33 -15.65 22.13
CA VAL A 199 -6.71 -15.64 22.62
C VAL A 199 -7.58 -14.90 21.61
N SER A 200 -8.83 -15.33 21.53
CA SER A 200 -9.90 -14.64 20.82
C SER A 200 -9.93 -13.14 21.12
N LEU A 201 -9.95 -12.29 20.10
CA LEU A 201 -10.35 -10.89 20.24
C LEU A 201 -11.80 -10.82 20.74
N PRO A 202 -12.11 -9.80 21.57
CA PRO A 202 -13.46 -9.60 22.11
C PRO A 202 -14.48 -9.39 20.99
N GLY A 203 -15.62 -10.04 21.12
CA GLY A 203 -16.78 -9.91 20.24
C GLY A 203 -17.71 -8.77 20.65
N GLU A 204 -18.81 -8.59 19.91
CA GLU A 204 -19.77 -7.52 20.15
C GLU A 204 -20.33 -7.56 21.59
N GLY A 205 -20.28 -6.41 22.28
CA GLY A 205 -20.72 -6.23 23.66
C GLY A 205 -19.70 -6.68 24.72
N GLU A 206 -18.58 -7.27 24.33
CA GLU A 206 -17.49 -7.64 25.25
C GLU A 206 -16.55 -6.45 25.50
N SER A 207 -15.90 -6.47 26.67
CA SER A 207 -14.93 -5.43 27.00
C SER A 207 -13.67 -5.56 26.15
N CYS A 208 -13.19 -4.45 25.62
CA CYS A 208 -11.96 -4.34 24.84
C CYS A 208 -11.00 -3.37 25.51
N ARG A 209 -9.70 -3.63 25.39
CA ARG A 209 -8.68 -2.73 25.94
C ARG A 209 -7.38 -2.85 25.17
N PHE A 210 -7.00 -1.82 24.40
CA PHE A 210 -5.79 -1.76 23.55
C PHE A 210 -5.68 -2.82 22.44
N GLU A 211 -6.29 -3.98 22.60
CA GLU A 211 -6.09 -5.20 21.81
C GLU A 211 -7.01 -5.23 20.56
N GLY A 212 -7.92 -4.26 20.43
CA GLY A 212 -8.89 -4.21 19.33
C GLY A 212 -10.12 -5.10 19.57
N CYS A 213 -10.91 -5.30 18.53
CA CYS A 213 -12.12 -6.11 18.54
C CYS A 213 -12.11 -7.09 17.36
N ARG A 214 -12.90 -8.16 17.47
CA ARG A 214 -13.00 -9.18 16.42
C ARG A 214 -13.59 -8.61 15.13
N GLY A 215 -13.03 -8.99 13.98
CA GLY A 215 -13.55 -8.65 12.66
C GLY A 215 -13.61 -7.14 12.42
N ALA A 216 -14.76 -6.67 11.91
CA ALA A 216 -15.00 -5.25 11.62
C ALA A 216 -15.53 -4.44 12.82
N LEU A 217 -15.48 -4.99 14.04
CA LEU A 217 -15.89 -4.29 15.25
C LEU A 217 -14.82 -3.26 15.66
N PHE A 218 -15.22 -2.20 16.36
CA PHE A 218 -14.29 -1.26 16.95
C PHE A 218 -14.53 -1.11 18.46
N CYS A 219 -13.48 -0.69 19.18
CA CYS A 219 -13.54 -0.45 20.60
C CYS A 219 -14.00 0.99 20.86
N ASN A 220 -15.16 1.18 21.47
CA ASN A 220 -15.69 2.51 21.78
C ASN A 220 -15.07 3.13 23.05
N ASP A 221 -15.46 4.36 23.38
CA ASP A 221 -14.92 5.13 24.52
C ASP A 221 -15.22 4.52 25.89
N VAL A 222 -16.19 3.62 25.97
CA VAL A 222 -16.52 2.88 27.21
C VAL A 222 -15.86 1.50 27.24
N GLU A 223 -14.84 1.27 26.40
CA GLU A 223 -14.05 0.03 26.35
C GLU A 223 -14.93 -1.20 26.04
N VAL A 224 -15.88 -1.06 25.10
CA VAL A 224 -16.75 -2.16 24.63
C VAL A 224 -16.70 -2.27 23.11
N CYS A 225 -16.58 -3.50 22.61
CA CYS A 225 -16.65 -3.77 21.19
C CYS A 225 -18.06 -3.56 20.67
N VAL A 226 -18.19 -2.72 19.65
CA VAL A 226 -19.47 -2.40 19.02
C VAL A 226 -19.35 -2.54 17.52
N ALA A 227 -20.49 -2.86 16.89
CA ALA A 227 -20.58 -2.84 15.45
C ALA A 227 -20.46 -1.39 14.93
N PRO A 228 -19.87 -1.19 13.74
CA PRO A 228 -19.91 0.09 13.06
C PRO A 228 -21.32 0.65 12.92
N GLY A 229 -21.47 1.96 13.16
CA GLY A 229 -22.73 2.68 13.14
C GLY A 229 -23.30 2.86 11.73
N MET A 230 -24.64 2.81 11.61
CA MET A 230 -25.35 3.20 10.38
C MET A 230 -25.72 4.69 10.42
N SER A 231 -26.46 5.17 9.40
CA SER A 231 -26.90 6.56 9.31
C SER A 231 -27.46 7.14 10.63
N GLY A 232 -26.89 8.27 11.06
CA GLY A 232 -27.27 9.00 12.27
C GLY A 232 -26.69 8.45 13.57
N ALA A 233 -25.92 7.34 13.54
CA ALA A 233 -25.16 6.88 14.71
C ALA A 233 -24.05 7.90 15.03
N PRO A 234 -23.77 8.19 16.31
CA PRO A 234 -22.68 9.08 16.68
C PRO A 234 -21.33 8.48 16.27
N CYS A 235 -20.41 9.33 15.85
CA CYS A 235 -19.04 8.94 15.51
C CYS A 235 -18.03 10.04 15.86
N GLU A 236 -16.76 9.66 15.93
CA GLU A 236 -15.58 10.51 16.08
C GLU A 236 -14.58 10.30 14.93
N GLY A 237 -14.86 9.35 14.02
CA GLY A 237 -14.07 9.07 12.83
C GLY A 237 -14.68 7.96 11.97
N ASP A 238 -14.24 7.86 10.72
CA ASP A 238 -14.88 7.00 9.70
C ASP A 238 -14.85 5.51 10.03
N TYR A 239 -13.81 5.06 10.73
CA TYR A 239 -13.68 3.66 11.17
C TYR A 239 -14.81 3.20 12.11
N GLN A 240 -15.59 4.14 12.67
CA GLN A 240 -16.74 3.85 13.52
C GLN A 240 -18.04 3.70 12.72
N CYS A 241 -18.03 3.99 11.42
CA CYS A 241 -19.19 3.90 10.53
C CYS A 241 -19.12 2.63 9.68
N ALA A 242 -20.30 2.06 9.39
CA ALA A 242 -20.40 0.85 8.57
C ALA A 242 -19.88 1.08 7.15
N GLU A 243 -19.51 0.00 6.46
CA GLU A 243 -19.11 0.07 5.04
C GLU A 243 -20.17 0.83 4.22
N GLY A 244 -19.71 1.82 3.44
CA GLY A 244 -20.60 2.73 2.69
C GLY A 244 -21.03 3.99 3.45
N PHE A 245 -20.48 4.26 4.63
CA PHE A 245 -20.74 5.44 5.45
C PHE A 245 -19.43 6.14 5.86
N PHE A 246 -19.50 7.44 6.14
CA PHE A 246 -18.41 8.25 6.69
C PHE A 246 -18.91 9.04 7.89
N CYS A 247 -17.99 9.58 8.70
CA CYS A 247 -18.32 10.39 9.86
C CYS A 247 -18.53 11.85 9.47
N ASP A 248 -19.80 12.28 9.37
CA ASP A 248 -20.14 13.62 8.93
C ASP A 248 -20.05 14.63 10.09
N GLU A 249 -18.98 15.42 10.09
CA GLU A 249 -18.76 16.53 11.00
C GLU A 249 -19.42 17.85 10.53
N SER A 250 -19.98 17.90 9.31
CA SER A 250 -20.49 19.14 8.70
C SER A 250 -21.84 19.59 9.26
N ILE A 251 -22.67 18.65 9.73
CA ILE A 251 -24.01 18.94 10.28
C ILE A 251 -23.91 19.48 11.71
N ASP A 252 -23.15 18.80 12.57
CA ASP A 252 -22.87 19.21 13.95
C ASP A 252 -21.45 18.78 14.36
N PRO A 253 -20.46 19.68 14.28
CA PRO A 253 -19.08 19.35 14.66
C PRO A 253 -18.90 18.95 16.13
N SER A 254 -19.90 19.24 16.99
CA SER A 254 -19.86 18.85 18.40
C SER A 254 -20.49 17.48 18.67
N ALA A 255 -21.16 16.91 17.67
CA ALA A 255 -21.79 15.60 17.72
C ALA A 255 -21.83 15.01 16.30
N PRO A 256 -20.67 14.60 15.72
CA PRO A 256 -20.63 14.03 14.39
C PRO A 256 -21.48 12.77 14.33
N SER A 257 -21.98 12.46 13.13
CA SER A 257 -22.79 11.26 12.94
C SER A 257 -22.50 10.59 11.61
N CYS A 258 -22.62 9.27 11.57
CA CYS A 258 -22.41 8.52 10.35
C CYS A 258 -23.43 8.94 9.29
N ALA A 259 -22.96 9.30 8.10
CA ALA A 259 -23.77 9.61 6.94
C ALA A 259 -23.39 8.68 5.77
N PRO A 260 -24.33 8.35 4.86
CA PRO A 260 -23.99 7.60 3.66
C PRO A 260 -22.91 8.33 2.86
N LEU A 261 -21.94 7.62 2.30
CA LEU A 261 -20.96 8.23 1.39
C LEU A 261 -21.67 8.98 0.25
N PRO A 262 -21.32 10.24 -0.05
CA PRO A 262 -21.88 10.98 -1.17
C PRO A 262 -21.78 10.22 -2.50
N GLY A 263 -22.89 10.19 -3.22
CA GLY A 263 -23.00 9.67 -4.58
C GLY A 263 -22.62 10.70 -5.64
N GLU A 264 -22.71 10.31 -6.91
CA GLU A 264 -22.36 11.15 -8.06
C GLU A 264 -23.10 12.50 -8.04
N GLY A 265 -22.34 13.59 -8.21
CA GLY A 265 -22.85 14.96 -8.19
C GLY A 265 -23.08 15.56 -6.81
N GLN A 266 -22.80 14.82 -5.72
CA GLN A 266 -22.90 15.32 -4.34
C GLN A 266 -21.57 15.90 -3.86
N PRO A 267 -21.59 16.89 -2.94
CA PRO A 267 -20.36 17.48 -2.41
C PRO A 267 -19.56 16.48 -1.56
N CYS A 268 -18.24 16.64 -1.55
CA CYS A 268 -17.28 15.86 -0.75
C CYS A 268 -16.20 16.78 -0.17
N ALA A 269 -15.59 16.39 0.95
CA ALA A 269 -14.52 17.15 1.62
C ALA A 269 -13.13 16.49 1.52
N SER A 270 -13.07 15.21 1.15
CA SER A 270 -11.81 14.47 0.96
C SER A 270 -11.93 13.40 -0.13
N PHE A 271 -10.78 12.91 -0.62
CA PHE A 271 -10.69 11.97 -1.75
C PHE A 271 -11.44 10.66 -1.51
N ASP A 272 -11.53 10.21 -0.25
CA ASP A 272 -12.10 8.90 0.12
C ASP A 272 -13.56 8.98 0.63
N GLU A 273 -14.17 10.17 0.62
CA GLU A 273 -15.55 10.36 1.10
C GLU A 273 -16.63 9.96 0.08
N CYS A 274 -16.27 9.66 -1.17
CA CYS A 274 -17.26 9.32 -2.19
C CYS A 274 -17.63 7.83 -2.16
N ALA A 275 -18.84 7.50 -2.62
CA ALA A 275 -19.29 6.12 -2.70
C ALA A 275 -18.37 5.25 -3.60
N PRO A 276 -18.28 3.92 -3.40
CA PRO A 276 -17.38 3.06 -4.17
C PRO A 276 -17.49 3.26 -5.69
N GLY A 277 -16.35 3.47 -6.35
CA GLY A 277 -16.27 3.75 -7.79
C GLY A 277 -16.38 5.24 -8.17
N LEU A 278 -16.47 6.12 -7.17
CA LEU A 278 -16.42 7.58 -7.34
C LEU A 278 -15.16 8.13 -6.66
N VAL A 279 -14.74 9.33 -7.06
CA VAL A 279 -13.67 10.10 -6.41
C VAL A 279 -14.16 11.52 -6.15
N CYS A 280 -13.59 12.18 -5.14
CA CYS A 280 -13.81 13.61 -4.94
C CYS A 280 -12.98 14.44 -5.93
N ASN A 281 -13.63 15.21 -6.80
CA ASN A 281 -12.94 16.12 -7.71
C ASN A 281 -12.38 17.32 -6.92
N PRO A 282 -11.05 17.54 -6.93
CA PRO A 282 -10.42 18.59 -6.10
C PRO A 282 -10.68 20.01 -6.59
N PHE A 283 -11.33 20.19 -7.75
CA PHE A 283 -11.59 21.52 -8.33
C PHE A 283 -12.97 22.06 -7.96
N ASP A 284 -13.98 21.20 -7.81
CA ASP A 284 -15.35 21.61 -7.49
C ASP A 284 -15.92 20.96 -6.23
N ASP A 285 -15.14 20.12 -5.54
CA ASP A 285 -15.52 19.42 -4.31
C ASP A 285 -16.77 18.54 -4.52
N VAL A 286 -16.88 17.89 -5.68
CA VAL A 286 -18.00 17.02 -6.05
C VAL A 286 -17.55 15.59 -6.36
N CYS A 287 -18.33 14.61 -5.92
CA CYS A 287 -18.10 13.21 -6.26
C CYS A 287 -18.43 12.95 -7.74
N GLU A 288 -17.46 12.48 -8.49
CA GLU A 288 -17.59 12.12 -9.90
C GLU A 288 -17.23 10.65 -10.12
N PRO A 289 -17.75 9.99 -11.17
CA PRO A 289 -17.30 8.66 -11.53
C PRO A 289 -15.79 8.65 -11.62
N ALA A 290 -15.14 7.62 -11.09
CA ALA A 290 -13.70 7.50 -11.25
C ALA A 290 -13.33 7.59 -12.75
N GLU A 291 -14.18 7.05 -13.63
CA GLU A 291 -13.98 7.10 -15.08
C GLU A 291 -14.14 8.50 -15.73
N ALA A 292 -14.74 9.48 -15.02
CA ALA A 292 -15.16 10.77 -15.58
C ALA A 292 -14.15 11.92 -15.40
N LEU A 293 -13.04 11.72 -14.69
CA LEU A 293 -11.89 12.61 -14.76
C LEU A 293 -11.15 12.40 -16.09
N VAL A 294 -11.86 12.71 -17.18
CA VAL A 294 -11.29 12.98 -18.49
C VAL A 294 -10.65 14.35 -18.38
N CYS A 295 -9.34 14.38 -18.11
CA CYS A 295 -8.54 15.60 -18.09
C CYS A 295 -8.77 16.39 -19.38
N PHE A 296 -9.43 17.55 -19.28
CA PHE A 296 -9.33 18.60 -20.29
C PHE A 296 -8.02 19.34 -20.03
N GLY A 297 -7.03 19.13 -20.88
CA GLY A 297 -5.87 20.01 -20.94
C GLY A 297 -6.33 21.39 -21.45
N GLY A 298 -5.81 22.42 -20.80
CA GLY A 298 -5.93 23.82 -21.20
C GLY A 298 -4.55 24.40 -21.43
#